data_AF-A0A957XI85-F1
#
_entry.id   AF-A0A957XI85-F1
#
_cell.length_a   1.000
_cell.length_b   1.000
_cell.length_c   1.000
_cell.angle_alpha   90.00
_cell.angle_beta   90.00
_cell.angle_gamma   90.00
#
_symmetry.space_group_name_H-M   'P 1'
#
loop_
_entity.id
_entity.type
_entity.pdbx_description
1 polymer ?
#
loop_
_entity_poly.entity_id
_entity_poly.type
_entity_poly.pdbx_seq_one_letter_code
_entity_poly.pdbx_strand_id
1 'polypeptide(L)'
;MTKDQSKLEVGLLDNACHSLIRGFEFLGVSIDKQDKLLLKDAVVWIHHGIELSLKQLLVQKNEFLVFDNIDKAVQKLGTLRRKKGSLIEVLELFDYGETSYTVGYGKAVERVSIMLNLQELAQGESLREQLDKLTNSRNRIVHFLINIYTDEITDMLVQLMHPFLNLLKREVKDEKFVNECIPEILKNVNAADYFINKRIKALSYDKKTFIERQKERSASIDLTKTSFENKVIAFKDGFAQTEYSAYRKLLEETSRAFRDFPDLEKIKVQIESHYEQKVYSCEIEIETLENFIGVKFEKLHQSIKNWRIFLGSINKSIVKDFAEKYISYEPLET
;
A
#
# COMPACT_ATOMS: atom_id res chain seq x y z
N MET A 1 -10.46 39.40 34.32
CA MET A 1 -9.69 38.65 33.30
C MET A 1 -10.52 37.46 32.87
N THR A 2 -11.28 37.61 31.79
CA THR A 2 -11.94 36.48 31.11
C THR A 2 -10.85 35.63 30.47
N LYS A 3 -10.71 34.38 30.92
CA LYS A 3 -9.86 33.39 30.24
C LYS A 3 -10.46 33.19 28.85
N ASP A 4 -9.77 33.70 27.84
CA ASP A 4 -10.02 33.35 26.44
C ASP A 4 -9.77 31.85 26.31
N GLN A 5 -10.84 31.06 26.31
CA GLN A 5 -10.76 29.63 26.01
C GLN A 5 -10.60 29.52 24.50
N SER A 6 -9.36 29.38 24.03
CA SER A 6 -9.08 29.15 22.62
C SER A 6 -9.87 27.93 22.12
N LYS A 7 -10.87 28.15 21.27
CA LYS A 7 -11.62 27.09 20.61
C LYS A 7 -10.75 26.47 19.51
N LEU A 8 -10.65 25.14 19.48
CA LEU A 8 -9.97 24.43 18.41
C LEU A 8 -10.92 24.31 17.21
N GLU A 9 -10.59 24.97 16.10
CA GLU A 9 -11.32 24.85 14.84
C GLU A 9 -10.39 24.25 13.78
N VAL A 10 -10.68 23.02 13.34
CA VAL A 10 -9.88 22.28 12.38
C VAL A 10 -10.82 21.60 11.38
N GLY A 11 -10.68 21.93 10.10
CA GLY A 11 -11.53 21.39 9.04
C GLY A 11 -11.20 19.95 8.64
N LEU A 12 -12.00 19.38 7.74
CA LEU A 12 -11.73 18.06 7.16
C LEU A 12 -10.40 18.04 6.41
N LEU A 13 -10.12 19.08 5.61
CA LEU A 13 -8.88 19.17 4.83
C LEU A 13 -7.65 19.43 5.69
N ASP A 14 -7.74 20.22 6.75
CA ASP A 14 -6.63 20.42 7.69
C ASP A 14 -6.27 19.09 8.37
N ASN A 15 -7.28 18.34 8.84
CA ASN A 15 -7.08 17.02 9.44
C ASN A 15 -6.57 16.00 8.42
N ALA A 16 -7.07 16.02 7.19
CA ALA A 16 -6.58 15.17 6.11
C ALA A 16 -5.11 15.46 5.80
N CYS A 17 -4.77 16.74 5.68
CA CYS A 17 -3.42 17.21 5.43
C CYS A 17 -2.45 16.75 6.51
N HIS A 18 -2.78 17.06 7.78
CA HIS A 18 -1.97 16.65 8.92
C HIS A 18 -1.81 15.13 8.97
N SER A 19 -2.88 14.37 8.73
CA SER A 19 -2.84 12.91 8.77
C SER A 19 -1.96 12.30 7.68
N LEU A 20 -2.05 12.79 6.45
CA LEU A 20 -1.21 12.32 5.34
C LEU A 20 0.26 12.68 5.56
N ILE A 21 0.56 13.91 5.97
CA ILE A 21 1.93 14.35 6.27
C ILE A 21 2.53 13.48 7.38
N ARG A 22 1.85 13.38 8.54
CA ARG A 22 2.31 12.54 9.66
C ARG A 22 2.48 11.08 9.28
N GLY A 23 1.55 10.56 8.47
CA GLY A 23 1.62 9.21 7.96
C GLY A 23 2.90 8.94 7.18
N PHE A 24 3.30 9.84 6.27
CA PHE A 24 4.54 9.68 5.49
C PHE A 24 5.81 10.03 6.28
N GLU A 25 5.75 10.93 7.27
CA GLU A 25 6.84 11.14 8.21
C GLU A 25 7.14 9.85 9.00
N PHE A 26 6.12 9.21 9.55
CA PHE A 26 6.26 7.93 10.25
C PHE A 26 6.72 6.81 9.31
N LEU A 27 6.25 6.80 8.06
CA LEU A 27 6.74 5.85 7.08
C LEU A 27 8.24 6.02 6.82
N GLY A 28 8.71 7.24 6.62
CA GLY A 28 10.14 7.54 6.41
C GLY A 28 11.00 7.06 7.57
N VAL A 29 10.60 7.38 8.81
CA VAL A 29 11.32 6.95 10.03
C VAL A 29 11.24 5.43 10.21
N SER A 30 10.09 4.82 9.90
CA SER A 30 9.91 3.37 9.94
C SER A 30 10.87 2.65 9.00
N ILE A 31 11.05 3.14 7.77
CA ILE A 31 11.98 2.55 6.80
C ILE A 31 13.43 2.68 7.30
N ASP A 32 13.84 3.86 7.76
CA ASP A 32 15.22 4.12 8.19
C ASP A 32 15.61 3.34 9.45
N LYS A 33 14.69 3.24 10.42
CA LYS A 33 14.92 2.54 11.70
C LYS A 33 14.45 1.08 11.70
N GLN A 34 13.83 0.61 10.62
CA GLN A 34 13.15 -0.68 10.52
C GLN A 34 12.09 -0.89 11.63
N ASP A 35 11.39 0.19 12.02
CA ASP A 35 10.41 0.17 13.10
C ASP A 35 9.02 -0.22 12.60
N LYS A 36 8.57 -1.41 13.00
CA LYS A 36 7.28 -2.00 12.59
C LYS A 36 6.07 -1.33 13.26
N LEU A 37 6.22 -0.76 14.45
CA LEU A 37 5.13 -0.05 15.12
C LEU A 37 4.89 1.30 14.44
N LEU A 38 5.97 2.00 14.06
CA LEU A 38 5.85 3.21 13.25
C LEU A 38 5.26 2.94 11.86
N LEU A 39 5.54 1.78 11.24
CA LEU A 39 4.87 1.40 10.00
C LEU A 39 3.36 1.23 10.20
N LYS A 40 2.95 0.58 11.29
CA LYS A 40 1.55 0.43 11.65
C LYS A 40 0.89 1.80 11.81
N ASP A 41 1.53 2.72 12.52
CA ASP A 41 1.02 4.06 12.73
C ASP A 41 0.91 4.80 11.39
N ALA A 42 1.93 4.71 10.53
CA ALA A 42 1.90 5.27 9.18
C ALA A 42 0.68 4.79 8.37
N VAL A 43 0.41 3.49 8.36
CA VAL A 43 -0.77 2.91 7.68
C VAL A 43 -2.07 3.48 8.22
N VAL A 44 -2.20 3.60 9.54
CA VAL A 44 -3.41 4.14 10.19
C VAL A 44 -3.62 5.61 9.81
N TRP A 45 -2.57 6.42 9.91
CA TRP A 45 -2.61 7.85 9.58
C TRP A 45 -2.90 8.11 8.10
N ILE A 46 -2.26 7.38 7.19
CA ILE A 46 -2.49 7.51 5.75
C ILE A 46 -3.93 7.11 5.40
N HIS A 47 -4.39 5.96 5.90
CA HIS A 47 -5.78 5.52 5.68
C HIS A 47 -6.79 6.55 6.18
N HIS A 48 -6.56 7.13 7.36
CA HIS A 48 -7.41 8.18 7.91
C HIS A 48 -7.42 9.45 7.05
N GLY A 49 -6.25 9.90 6.60
CA GLY A 49 -6.12 11.07 5.74
C GLY A 49 -6.82 10.92 4.39
N ILE A 50 -6.77 9.73 3.79
CA ILE A 50 -7.53 9.38 2.58
C ILE A 50 -9.03 9.45 2.85
N GLU A 51 -9.50 8.85 3.96
CA GLU A 51 -10.91 8.86 4.33
C GLU A 51 -11.45 10.29 4.46
N LEU A 52 -10.71 11.16 5.15
CA LEU A 52 -11.09 12.57 5.32
C LEU A 52 -11.10 13.33 4.00
N SER A 53 -10.13 13.07 3.12
CA SER A 53 -10.08 13.68 1.78
C SER A 53 -11.29 13.27 0.94
N LEU A 54 -11.68 11.99 0.97
CA LEU A 54 -12.88 11.50 0.29
C LEU A 54 -14.15 12.11 0.88
N LYS A 55 -14.24 12.25 2.21
CA LYS A 55 -15.35 12.94 2.88
C LYS A 55 -15.44 14.40 2.47
N GLN A 56 -14.32 15.10 2.28
CA GLN A 56 -14.33 16.46 1.73
C GLN A 56 -14.94 16.51 0.33
N LEU A 57 -14.60 15.57 -0.56
CA LEU A 57 -15.19 15.52 -1.91
C LEU A 57 -16.70 15.31 -1.88
N LEU A 58 -17.21 14.56 -0.89
CA LEU A 58 -18.65 14.44 -0.67
C LEU A 58 -19.26 15.74 -0.18
N VAL A 59 -18.66 16.36 0.85
CA VAL A 59 -19.15 17.62 1.45
C VAL A 59 -19.20 18.75 0.41
N GLN A 60 -18.18 18.91 -0.43
CA GLN A 60 -18.17 19.96 -1.47
C GLN A 60 -19.26 19.77 -2.52
N LYS A 61 -19.72 18.52 -2.71
CA LYS A 61 -20.78 18.18 -3.66
C LYS A 61 -22.14 18.38 -3.01
N ASN A 62 -22.31 17.85 -1.81
CA ASN A 62 -23.49 18.01 -0.95
C ASN A 62 -23.15 17.51 0.47
N GLU A 63 -23.30 18.39 1.46
CA GLU A 63 -22.96 18.13 2.87
C GLU A 63 -23.64 16.89 3.45
N PHE A 64 -24.84 16.52 2.98
CA PHE A 64 -25.53 15.33 3.46
C PHE A 64 -24.84 14.01 3.07
N LEU A 65 -24.03 14.00 2.01
CA LEU A 65 -23.40 12.78 1.52
C LEU A 65 -22.37 12.18 2.50
N VAL A 66 -21.91 12.96 3.48
CA VAL A 66 -20.96 12.50 4.50
C VAL A 66 -21.63 11.70 5.62
N PHE A 67 -22.96 11.72 5.74
CA PHE A 67 -23.68 10.99 6.78
C PHE A 67 -23.93 9.54 6.36
N ASP A 68 -23.74 8.59 7.26
CA ASP A 68 -23.98 7.17 6.96
C ASP A 68 -25.43 6.92 6.52
N ASN A 69 -26.38 7.59 7.19
CA ASN A 69 -27.80 7.59 6.85
C ASN A 69 -28.29 9.01 6.51
N ILE A 70 -28.46 9.28 5.21
CA ILE A 70 -28.85 10.59 4.67
C ILE A 70 -30.25 10.99 5.11
N ASP A 71 -31.22 10.08 5.00
CA ASP A 71 -32.62 10.37 5.33
C ASP A 71 -32.78 10.78 6.80
N LYS A 72 -32.06 10.07 7.69
CA LYS A 72 -32.04 10.38 9.12
C LYS A 72 -31.42 11.75 9.39
N ALA A 73 -30.35 12.11 8.70
CA ALA A 73 -29.73 13.43 8.82
C ALA A 73 -30.68 14.55 8.37
N VAL A 74 -31.37 14.37 7.24
CA VAL A 74 -32.36 15.33 6.71
C VAL A 74 -33.52 15.50 7.69
N GLN A 75 -34.10 14.41 8.19
CA GLN A 75 -35.19 14.46 9.18
C GLN A 75 -34.78 15.15 10.48
N LYS A 76 -33.56 14.87 10.96
CA LYS A 76 -33.01 15.49 12.16
C LYS A 76 -32.80 16.99 11.97
N LEU A 77 -32.23 17.42 10.84
CA LEU A 77 -32.06 18.83 10.53
C LEU A 77 -33.39 19.57 10.48
N GLY A 78 -34.40 19.01 9.82
CA GLY A 78 -35.74 19.60 9.78
C GLY A 78 -36.38 19.73 11.16
N THR A 79 -36.15 18.76 12.04
CA THR A 79 -36.62 18.81 13.43
C THR A 79 -35.89 19.87 14.25
N LEU A 80 -34.57 19.98 14.11
CA LEU A 80 -33.76 20.96 14.84
C LEU A 80 -34.07 22.39 14.37
N ARG A 81 -34.18 22.62 13.06
CA ARG A 81 -34.52 23.95 12.52
C ARG A 81 -35.89 24.44 12.98
N ARG A 82 -36.87 23.54 13.14
CA ARG A 82 -38.18 23.87 13.73
C ARG A 82 -38.12 24.20 15.22
N LYS A 83 -37.21 23.57 15.97
CA LYS A 83 -37.11 23.73 17.44
C LYS A 83 -36.19 24.88 17.88
N LYS A 84 -35.11 25.14 17.14
CA LYS A 84 -34.01 26.03 17.54
C LYS A 84 -33.77 27.20 16.57
N GLY A 85 -34.51 27.27 15.47
CA GLY A 85 -34.37 28.31 14.44
C GLY A 85 -33.68 27.81 13.17
N SER A 86 -33.89 28.52 12.05
CA SER A 86 -33.51 28.09 10.69
C SER A 86 -32.01 28.11 10.38
N LEU A 87 -31.17 28.62 11.29
CA LEU A 87 -29.75 28.88 11.06
C LEU A 87 -28.83 27.66 11.23
N ILE A 88 -29.35 26.51 11.69
CA ILE A 88 -28.52 25.33 11.89
C ILE A 88 -28.00 24.79 10.55
N GLU A 89 -26.69 24.67 10.42
CA GLU A 89 -26.00 24.13 9.25
C GLU A 89 -26.03 22.59 9.25
N VAL A 90 -25.76 21.96 8.10
CA VAL A 90 -25.87 20.49 7.99
C VAL A 90 -24.77 19.82 8.82
N LEU A 91 -23.55 20.34 8.80
CA LEU A 91 -22.42 19.75 9.54
C LEU A 91 -22.56 19.91 11.06
N GLU A 92 -23.30 20.93 11.54
CA GLU A 92 -23.62 21.08 12.97
C GLU A 92 -24.47 19.92 13.52
N LEU A 93 -25.04 19.07 12.66
CA LEU A 93 -25.74 17.84 13.09
C LEU A 93 -24.84 16.89 13.90
N PHE A 94 -23.52 16.97 13.77
CA PHE A 94 -22.58 16.19 14.57
C PHE A 94 -22.58 16.58 16.06
N ASP A 95 -22.89 17.84 16.38
CA ASP A 95 -22.91 18.34 17.76
C ASP A 95 -24.18 17.91 18.53
N TYR A 96 -25.18 17.37 17.82
CA TYR A 96 -26.50 17.05 18.38
C TYR A 96 -26.74 15.54 18.63
N GLY A 97 -25.68 14.73 18.79
CA GLY A 97 -25.72 13.42 19.49
C GLY A 97 -26.47 12.22 18.87
N GLU A 98 -25.93 11.03 19.17
CA GLU A 98 -26.36 9.61 18.98
C GLU A 98 -26.67 9.05 17.59
N THR A 99 -26.86 9.86 16.54
CA THR A 99 -27.39 9.34 15.26
C THR A 99 -26.69 9.85 14.00
N SER A 100 -25.70 10.71 14.16
CA SER A 100 -24.97 11.37 13.08
C SER A 100 -23.64 10.65 12.84
N TYR A 101 -23.67 9.37 12.46
CA TYR A 101 -22.44 8.70 12.06
C TYR A 101 -21.98 9.23 10.71
N THR A 102 -20.67 9.47 10.57
CA THR A 102 -20.09 9.72 9.26
C THR A 102 -20.00 8.40 8.48
N VAL A 103 -20.05 8.51 7.17
CA VAL A 103 -19.83 7.39 6.25
C VAL A 103 -18.42 6.81 6.48
N GLY A 104 -18.31 5.47 6.54
CA GLY A 104 -17.01 4.80 6.64
C GLY A 104 -16.24 4.78 5.30
N TYR A 105 -14.95 4.45 5.34
CA TYR A 105 -14.05 4.45 4.19
C TYR A 105 -14.61 3.83 2.91
N GLY A 106 -15.03 2.56 2.95
CA GLY A 106 -15.52 1.86 1.74
C GLY A 106 -16.72 2.53 1.10
N LYS A 107 -17.71 2.93 1.92
CA LYS A 107 -18.88 3.69 1.46
C LYS A 107 -18.48 5.10 0.96
N ALA A 108 -17.45 5.72 1.53
CA ALA A 108 -16.95 7.01 1.06
C ALA A 108 -16.34 6.88 -0.34
N VAL A 109 -15.48 5.88 -0.58
CA VAL A 109 -14.90 5.58 -1.90
C VAL A 109 -16.00 5.35 -2.93
N GLU A 110 -16.96 4.49 -2.61
CA GLU A 110 -18.09 4.18 -3.50
C GLU A 110 -18.94 5.41 -3.82
N ARG A 111 -19.34 6.18 -2.78
CA ARG A 111 -20.14 7.40 -2.99
C ARG A 111 -19.40 8.44 -3.81
N VAL A 112 -18.10 8.65 -3.56
CA VAL A 112 -17.30 9.61 -4.34
C VAL A 112 -17.25 9.17 -5.80
N SER A 113 -16.98 7.89 -6.07
CA SER A 113 -16.97 7.35 -7.44
C SER A 113 -18.27 7.64 -8.18
N ILE A 114 -19.41 7.37 -7.55
CA ILE A 114 -20.74 7.54 -8.17
C ILE A 114 -21.11 9.03 -8.29
N MET A 115 -21.01 9.79 -7.21
CA MET A 115 -21.55 11.16 -7.12
C MET A 115 -20.73 12.18 -7.90
N LEU A 116 -19.44 11.90 -8.11
CA LEU A 116 -18.53 12.72 -8.90
C LEU A 116 -18.20 12.09 -10.26
N ASN A 117 -18.76 10.91 -10.58
CA ASN A 117 -18.50 10.15 -11.81
C ASN A 117 -16.98 9.91 -12.05
N LEU A 118 -16.26 9.53 -10.99
CA LEU A 118 -14.81 9.28 -11.05
C LEU A 118 -14.58 7.81 -11.42
N GLN A 119 -14.34 7.58 -12.71
CA GLN A 119 -14.10 6.24 -13.27
C GLN A 119 -12.93 5.55 -12.59
N GLU A 120 -11.83 6.26 -12.32
CA GLU A 120 -10.66 5.71 -11.61
C GLU A 120 -10.93 5.12 -10.21
N LEU A 121 -12.09 5.42 -9.60
CA LEU A 121 -12.56 4.83 -8.33
C LEU A 121 -13.61 3.72 -8.49
N ALA A 122 -14.00 3.40 -9.73
CA ALA A 122 -14.95 2.33 -10.04
C ALA A 122 -14.36 0.95 -9.74
N GLN A 123 -15.23 -0.05 -9.59
CA GLN A 123 -14.81 -1.40 -9.25
C GLN A 123 -13.94 -2.02 -10.36
N GLY A 124 -12.80 -2.60 -10.00
CA GLY A 124 -11.84 -3.19 -10.94
C GLY A 124 -10.82 -2.20 -11.50
N GLU A 125 -10.93 -0.91 -11.17
CA GLU A 125 -9.97 0.10 -11.58
C GLU A 125 -8.74 0.12 -10.65
N SER A 126 -7.59 0.47 -11.21
CA SER A 126 -6.30 0.31 -10.52
C SER A 126 -6.23 1.09 -9.20
N LEU A 127 -6.69 2.35 -9.19
CA LEU A 127 -6.69 3.16 -7.96
C LEU A 127 -7.68 2.60 -6.93
N ARG A 128 -8.85 2.14 -7.37
CA ARG A 128 -9.82 1.46 -6.49
C ARG A 128 -9.22 0.21 -5.83
N GLU A 129 -8.60 -0.66 -6.61
CA GLU A 129 -7.96 -1.87 -6.08
C GLU A 129 -6.86 -1.56 -5.06
N GLN A 130 -6.09 -0.49 -5.27
CA GLN A 130 -5.06 -0.06 -4.32
C GLN A 130 -5.66 0.47 -3.02
N LEU A 131 -6.76 1.23 -3.09
CA LEU A 131 -7.50 1.69 -1.91
C LEU A 131 -8.09 0.51 -1.12
N ASP A 132 -8.66 -0.49 -1.79
CA ASP A 132 -9.19 -1.70 -1.17
C ASP A 132 -8.07 -2.53 -0.52
N LYS A 133 -6.90 -2.65 -1.19
CA LYS A 133 -5.70 -3.28 -0.63
C LYS A 133 -5.20 -2.57 0.63
N LEU A 134 -5.24 -1.23 0.66
CA LEU A 134 -4.89 -0.47 1.86
C LEU A 134 -5.85 -0.75 3.02
N THR A 135 -7.16 -0.75 2.78
CA THR A 135 -8.15 -1.09 3.83
C THR A 135 -7.93 -2.50 4.37
N ASN A 136 -7.71 -3.47 3.49
CA ASN A 136 -7.40 -4.84 3.89
C ASN A 136 -6.12 -4.92 4.72
N SER A 137 -5.06 -4.25 4.27
CA SER A 137 -3.77 -4.17 4.98
C SER A 137 -3.91 -3.51 6.36
N ARG A 138 -4.63 -2.39 6.45
CA ARG A 138 -4.90 -1.69 7.71
C ARG A 138 -5.66 -2.60 8.68
N ASN A 139 -6.73 -3.26 8.23
CA ASN A 139 -7.52 -4.15 9.08
C ASN A 139 -6.67 -5.31 9.60
N ARG A 140 -5.86 -5.88 8.70
CA ARG A 140 -4.88 -6.91 9.01
C ARG A 140 -3.89 -6.45 10.10
N ILE A 141 -3.25 -5.30 9.92
CA ILE A 141 -2.25 -4.77 10.86
C ILE A 141 -2.85 -4.38 12.22
N VAL A 142 -4.06 -3.84 12.22
CA VAL A 142 -4.67 -3.30 13.45
C VAL A 142 -5.34 -4.38 14.29
N HIS A 143 -6.01 -5.35 13.67
CA HIS A 143 -6.91 -6.26 14.38
C HIS A 143 -6.42 -7.70 14.52
N PHE A 144 -5.37 -8.09 13.79
CA PHE A 144 -4.92 -9.47 13.75
C PHE A 144 -3.41 -9.57 14.00
N LEU A 145 -2.96 -10.69 14.56
CA LEU A 145 -1.54 -11.03 14.62
C LEU A 145 -1.09 -11.44 13.23
N ILE A 146 -0.44 -10.55 12.49
CA ILE A 146 -0.10 -10.81 11.09
C ILE A 146 1.38 -10.54 10.82
N ASN A 147 1.94 -11.45 10.02
CA ASN A 147 3.24 -11.32 9.39
C ASN A 147 3.06 -10.70 7.99
N ILE A 148 2.96 -9.36 7.91
CA ILE A 148 2.96 -8.61 6.64
C ILE A 148 4.33 -7.96 6.46
N TYR A 149 4.84 -7.94 5.23
CA TYR A 149 6.16 -7.39 4.93
C TYR A 149 6.13 -5.88 4.89
N THR A 150 7.12 -5.30 5.55
CA THR A 150 7.25 -3.86 5.66
C THR A 150 7.44 -3.22 4.30
N ASP A 151 8.21 -3.87 3.42
CA ASP A 151 8.51 -3.38 2.07
C ASP A 151 7.28 -3.39 1.16
N GLU A 152 6.47 -4.46 1.19
CA GLU A 152 5.24 -4.52 0.39
C GLU A 152 4.24 -3.43 0.81
N ILE A 153 4.08 -3.23 2.12
CA ILE A 153 3.19 -2.18 2.64
C ILE A 153 3.72 -0.80 2.28
N THR A 154 5.01 -0.56 2.49
CA THR A 154 5.65 0.70 2.15
C THR A 154 5.48 1.02 0.67
N ASP A 155 5.73 0.03 -0.19
CA ASP A 155 5.64 0.18 -1.63
C ASP A 155 4.19 0.47 -2.09
N MET A 156 3.23 -0.27 -1.54
CA MET A 156 1.80 -0.04 -1.76
C MET A 156 1.39 1.38 -1.36
N LEU A 157 1.82 1.88 -0.20
CA LEU A 157 1.47 3.23 0.28
C LEU A 157 2.01 4.31 -0.66
N VAL A 158 3.27 4.18 -1.10
CA VAL A 158 3.89 5.15 -2.02
C VAL A 158 3.24 5.10 -3.40
N GLN A 159 2.98 3.90 -3.93
CA GLN A 159 2.33 3.74 -5.24
C GLN A 159 0.91 4.31 -5.25
N LEU A 160 0.15 4.13 -4.17
CA LEU A 160 -1.22 4.63 -4.04
C LEU A 160 -1.28 6.16 -4.04
N MET A 161 -0.30 6.84 -3.44
CA MET A 161 -0.44 8.28 -3.20
C MET A 161 -0.35 9.12 -4.45
N HIS A 162 0.48 8.78 -5.41
CA HIS A 162 0.57 9.58 -6.63
C HIS A 162 -0.76 9.69 -7.39
N PRO A 163 -1.44 8.59 -7.78
CA PRO A 163 -2.73 8.68 -8.44
C PRO A 163 -3.80 9.30 -7.53
N PHE A 164 -3.78 9.01 -6.23
CA PHE A 164 -4.75 9.58 -5.30
C PHE A 164 -4.61 11.10 -5.14
N LEU A 165 -3.39 11.62 -4.99
CA LEU A 165 -3.13 13.06 -4.88
C LEU A 165 -3.40 13.78 -6.21
N ASN A 166 -3.18 13.13 -7.35
CA ASN A 166 -3.58 13.68 -8.65
C ASN A 166 -5.10 13.81 -8.77
N LEU A 167 -5.86 12.82 -8.29
CA LEU A 167 -7.31 12.91 -8.16
C LEU A 167 -7.69 14.11 -7.29
N LEU A 168 -7.13 14.22 -6.08
CA LEU A 168 -7.45 15.32 -5.17
C LEU A 168 -7.09 16.69 -5.76
N LYS A 169 -5.95 16.82 -6.44
CA LYS A 169 -5.54 18.06 -7.11
C LYS A 169 -6.55 18.52 -8.15
N ARG A 170 -7.23 17.59 -8.83
CA ARG A 170 -8.24 17.88 -9.84
C ARG A 170 -9.60 18.20 -9.22
N GLU A 171 -9.97 17.47 -8.18
CA GLU A 171 -11.35 17.48 -7.65
C GLU A 171 -11.56 18.38 -6.42
N VAL A 172 -10.53 18.65 -5.62
CA VAL A 172 -10.63 19.49 -4.41
C VAL A 172 -10.60 20.97 -4.79
N LYS A 173 -11.59 21.73 -4.33
CA LYS A 173 -11.72 23.19 -4.62
C LYS A 173 -10.87 24.09 -3.72
N ASP A 174 -10.38 23.59 -2.59
CA ASP A 174 -9.61 24.38 -1.63
C ASP A 174 -8.19 24.62 -2.16
N GLU A 175 -7.89 25.87 -2.53
CA GLU A 175 -6.61 26.23 -3.14
C GLU A 175 -5.42 26.04 -2.20
N LYS A 176 -5.60 26.27 -0.90
CA LYS A 176 -4.54 26.08 0.10
C LYS A 176 -4.14 24.62 0.18
N PHE A 177 -5.11 23.71 0.26
CA PHE A 177 -4.86 22.28 0.26
C PHE A 177 -4.16 21.84 -1.05
N VAL A 178 -4.62 22.33 -2.19
CA VAL A 178 -4.05 21.95 -3.50
C VAL A 178 -2.63 22.49 -3.70
N ASN A 179 -2.36 23.74 -3.31
CA ASN A 179 -1.11 24.44 -3.61
C ASN A 179 -0.06 24.33 -2.50
N GLU A 180 -0.45 24.04 -1.26
CA GLU A 180 0.48 23.92 -0.13
C GLU A 180 0.52 22.48 0.38
N CYS A 181 -0.65 21.90 0.71
CA CYS A 181 -0.68 20.59 1.37
C CYS A 181 -0.25 19.44 0.43
N ILE A 182 -0.82 19.35 -0.77
CA ILE A 182 -0.48 18.27 -1.72
C ILE A 182 1.03 18.26 -2.03
N PRO A 183 1.69 19.41 -2.33
CA PRO A 183 3.14 19.44 -2.50
C PRO A 183 3.93 18.96 -1.28
N GLU A 184 3.54 19.32 -0.06
CA GLU A 184 4.22 18.84 1.16
C GLU A 184 4.02 17.34 1.37
N ILE A 185 2.84 16.80 1.09
CA ILE A 185 2.62 15.34 1.11
C ILE A 185 3.52 14.67 0.08
N LEU A 186 3.56 15.17 -1.17
CA LEU A 186 4.40 14.62 -2.24
C LEU A 186 5.89 14.64 -1.88
N LYS A 187 6.37 15.70 -1.23
CA LYS A 187 7.75 15.77 -0.72
C LYS A 187 8.03 14.63 0.27
N ASN A 188 7.11 14.35 1.19
CA ASN A 188 7.25 13.25 2.15
C ASN A 188 7.13 11.86 1.48
N VAL A 189 6.25 11.70 0.48
CA VAL A 189 6.17 10.49 -0.35
C VAL A 189 7.49 10.23 -1.09
N ASN A 190 8.06 11.27 -1.70
CA ASN A 190 9.35 11.19 -2.38
C ASN A 190 10.52 10.92 -1.41
N ALA A 191 10.45 11.43 -0.19
CA ALA A 191 11.42 11.13 0.86
C ALA A 191 11.36 9.64 1.25
N ALA A 192 10.16 9.05 1.36
CA ALA A 192 10.01 7.60 1.58
C ALA A 192 10.68 6.79 0.46
N ASP A 193 10.46 7.16 -0.80
CA ASP A 193 11.15 6.55 -1.96
C ASP A 193 12.68 6.65 -1.84
N TYR A 194 13.20 7.81 -1.41
CA TYR A 194 14.61 7.99 -1.16
C TYR A 194 15.14 7.03 -0.08
N PHE A 195 14.44 6.86 1.05
CA PHE A 195 14.84 5.93 2.11
C PHE A 195 14.81 4.47 1.65
N ILE A 196 13.81 4.07 0.86
CA ILE A 196 13.76 2.72 0.26
C ILE A 196 14.99 2.49 -0.63
N ASN A 197 15.29 3.44 -1.52
CA ASN A 197 16.45 3.36 -2.41
C ASN A 197 17.77 3.30 -1.64
N LYS A 198 17.92 4.14 -0.61
CA LYS A 198 19.10 4.16 0.26
C LYS A 198 19.30 2.79 0.92
N ARG A 199 18.22 2.18 1.41
CA ARG A 199 18.27 0.85 2.05
C ARG A 199 18.63 -0.24 1.06
N ILE A 200 18.02 -0.28 -0.13
CA ILE A 200 18.36 -1.26 -1.17
C ILE A 200 19.85 -1.16 -1.54
N LYS A 201 20.35 0.06 -1.74
CA LYS A 201 21.76 0.31 -2.08
C LYS A 201 22.74 -0.01 -0.95
N ALA A 202 22.27 -0.06 0.29
CA ALA A 202 23.07 -0.41 1.44
C ALA A 202 23.18 -1.92 1.66
N LEU A 203 22.48 -2.74 0.88
CA LEU A 203 22.54 -4.19 0.99
C LEU A 203 23.88 -4.70 0.46
N SER A 204 24.66 -5.34 1.31
CA SER A 204 25.83 -6.13 0.95
C SER A 204 25.46 -7.60 0.77
N TYR A 205 26.13 -8.30 -0.15
CA TYR A 205 25.95 -9.73 -0.32
C TYR A 205 26.83 -10.52 0.67
N ASP A 206 26.43 -10.48 1.94
CA ASP A 206 27.01 -11.31 3.01
C ASP A 206 25.93 -12.18 3.67
N LYS A 207 26.35 -13.23 4.37
CA LYS A 207 25.44 -14.21 4.99
C LYS A 207 24.42 -13.56 5.93
N LYS A 208 24.84 -12.59 6.75
CA LYS A 208 23.96 -11.97 7.72
C LYS A 208 22.90 -11.15 6.99
N THR A 209 23.33 -10.24 6.12
CA THR A 209 22.45 -9.37 5.34
C THR A 209 21.51 -10.17 4.46
N PHE A 210 21.99 -11.22 3.79
CA PHE A 210 21.16 -12.11 2.97
C PHE A 210 20.01 -12.73 3.76
N ILE A 211 20.31 -13.33 4.92
CA ILE A 211 19.30 -14.01 5.75
C ILE A 211 18.34 -13.01 6.40
N GLU A 212 18.84 -11.89 6.93
CA GLU A 212 18.00 -10.83 7.48
C GLU A 212 17.05 -10.30 6.40
N ARG A 213 17.55 -10.07 5.19
CA ARG A 213 16.75 -9.61 4.07
C ARG A 213 15.64 -10.59 3.68
N GLN A 214 15.91 -11.90 3.67
CA GLN A 214 14.85 -12.89 3.42
C GLN A 214 13.78 -12.86 4.51
N LYS A 215 14.15 -12.76 5.80
CA LYS A 215 13.20 -12.66 6.92
C LYS A 215 12.27 -11.45 6.81
N GLU A 216 12.78 -10.34 6.32
CA GLU A 216 11.99 -9.12 6.12
C GLU A 216 10.99 -9.26 4.96
N ARG A 217 11.38 -10.00 3.91
CA ARG A 217 10.62 -10.12 2.67
C ARG A 217 9.51 -11.14 2.73
N SER A 218 9.69 -12.27 3.43
CA SER A 218 8.63 -13.26 3.53
C SER A 218 8.60 -14.06 4.84
N ALA A 219 7.41 -14.13 5.43
CA ALA A 219 6.96 -14.98 6.53
C ALA A 219 6.93 -16.44 6.09
N SER A 220 6.66 -16.62 4.80
CA SER A 220 6.73 -17.90 4.14
C SER A 220 8.17 -18.28 3.85
N ILE A 221 9.21 -17.49 4.17
CA ILE A 221 10.58 -18.02 4.06
C ILE A 221 10.73 -19.24 4.98
N ASP A 222 11.17 -20.33 4.40
CA ASP A 222 11.68 -21.48 5.13
C ASP A 222 13.16 -21.26 5.43
N LEU A 223 13.44 -20.76 6.63
CA LEU A 223 14.80 -20.53 7.09
C LEU A 223 15.60 -21.82 7.31
N THR A 224 14.94 -22.98 7.37
CA THR A 224 15.63 -24.26 7.52
C THR A 224 16.18 -24.76 6.18
N LYS A 225 15.52 -24.38 5.08
CA LYS A 225 15.90 -24.73 3.70
C LYS A 225 16.64 -23.61 2.95
N THR A 226 16.46 -22.36 3.37
CA THR A 226 17.18 -21.21 2.84
C THR A 226 18.65 -21.26 3.27
N SER A 227 19.57 -21.16 2.31
CA SER A 227 21.02 -21.26 2.54
C SER A 227 21.76 -20.19 1.75
N PHE A 228 22.65 -19.46 2.43
CA PHE A 228 23.55 -18.50 1.78
C PHE A 228 24.62 -19.23 0.96
N GLU A 229 25.22 -20.27 1.54
CA GLU A 229 26.32 -21.03 0.95
C GLU A 229 25.90 -21.70 -0.36
N ASN A 230 24.70 -22.29 -0.38
CA ASN A 230 24.15 -22.94 -1.55
C ASN A 230 23.36 -21.98 -2.46
N LYS A 231 23.28 -20.69 -2.08
CA LYS A 231 22.51 -19.66 -2.80
C LYS A 231 21.05 -20.10 -3.03
N VAL A 232 20.40 -20.61 -1.98
CA VAL A 232 19.01 -21.10 -2.00
C VAL A 232 18.10 -20.19 -1.19
N ILE A 233 16.98 -19.79 -1.78
CA ILE A 233 15.85 -19.16 -1.08
C ILE A 233 14.66 -20.11 -1.16
N ALA A 234 14.19 -20.60 -0.03
CA ALA A 234 13.08 -21.54 0.04
C ALA A 234 11.86 -20.90 0.70
N PHE A 235 10.68 -21.15 0.12
CA PHE A 235 9.41 -20.70 0.66
C PHE A 235 8.54 -21.91 1.07
N LYS A 236 7.97 -21.80 2.27
CA LYS A 236 6.97 -22.69 2.87
C LYS A 236 5.69 -22.74 2.05
N ASP A 237 4.90 -23.76 2.35
CA ASP A 237 3.54 -23.92 1.86
C ASP A 237 2.66 -22.68 2.06
N GLY A 238 1.66 -22.55 1.18
CA GLY A 238 0.73 -21.44 1.19
C GLY A 238 1.32 -20.14 0.64
N PHE A 239 2.62 -20.10 0.31
CA PHE A 239 3.19 -18.97 -0.42
C PHE A 239 2.57 -18.84 -1.80
N ALA A 240 2.33 -19.94 -2.52
CA ALA A 240 1.58 -19.96 -3.77
C ALA A 240 0.40 -20.95 -3.67
N GLN A 241 -0.79 -20.50 -4.05
CA GLN A 241 -2.02 -21.31 -3.97
C GLN A 241 -2.35 -22.03 -5.27
N THR A 242 -1.76 -21.60 -6.38
CA THR A 242 -1.97 -22.18 -7.71
C THR A 242 -0.63 -22.31 -8.42
N GLU A 243 -0.56 -23.20 -9.40
CA GLU A 243 0.62 -23.38 -10.24
C GLU A 243 1.08 -22.06 -10.90
N TYR A 244 0.15 -21.34 -11.53
CA TYR A 244 0.47 -20.02 -12.11
C TYR A 244 0.98 -19.03 -11.07
N SER A 245 0.42 -19.04 -9.85
CA SER A 245 0.92 -18.20 -8.75
C SER A 245 2.33 -18.60 -8.33
N ALA A 246 2.69 -19.88 -8.37
CA ALA A 246 4.04 -20.34 -8.06
C ALA A 246 5.02 -19.86 -9.13
N TYR A 247 4.66 -19.98 -10.41
CA TYR A 247 5.49 -19.52 -11.52
C TYR A 247 5.78 -18.02 -11.44
N ARG A 248 4.73 -17.22 -11.23
CA ARG A 248 4.87 -15.77 -11.09
C ARG A 248 5.76 -15.41 -9.92
N LYS A 249 5.57 -16.04 -8.76
CA LYS A 249 6.37 -15.78 -7.56
C LYS A 249 7.83 -16.20 -7.74
N LEU A 250 8.11 -17.34 -8.39
CA LEU A 250 9.48 -17.73 -8.72
C LEU A 250 10.18 -16.66 -9.56
N LEU A 251 9.53 -16.13 -10.60
CA LEU A 251 10.09 -15.03 -11.40
C LEU A 251 10.34 -13.78 -10.57
N GLU A 252 9.36 -13.34 -9.77
CA GLU A 252 9.44 -12.13 -8.95
C GLU A 252 10.53 -12.22 -7.87
N GLU A 253 10.60 -13.34 -7.14
CA GLU A 253 11.56 -13.52 -6.05
C GLU A 253 12.99 -13.73 -6.54
N THR A 254 13.17 -14.45 -7.65
CA THR A 254 14.48 -14.60 -8.31
C THR A 254 14.98 -13.24 -8.78
N SER A 255 14.13 -12.47 -9.46
CA SER A 255 14.43 -11.11 -9.92
C SER A 255 14.78 -10.18 -8.75
N ARG A 256 14.09 -10.33 -7.62
CA ARG A 256 14.34 -9.54 -6.41
C ARG A 256 15.64 -9.93 -5.71
N ALA A 257 16.03 -11.20 -5.74
CA ALA A 257 17.31 -11.64 -5.22
C ALA A 257 18.47 -10.95 -5.96
N PHE A 258 18.46 -10.97 -7.30
CA PHE A 258 19.47 -10.29 -8.11
C PHE A 258 19.44 -8.77 -7.97
N ARG A 259 18.25 -8.16 -7.87
CA ARG A 259 18.12 -6.72 -7.60
C ARG A 259 18.82 -6.31 -6.30
N ASP A 260 18.61 -7.07 -5.22
CA ASP A 260 19.10 -6.67 -3.89
C ASP A 260 20.57 -7.01 -3.65
N PHE A 261 21.10 -7.99 -4.38
CA PHE A 261 22.47 -8.46 -4.24
C PHE A 261 23.15 -8.43 -5.61
N PRO A 262 23.73 -7.28 -6.02
CA PRO A 262 24.38 -7.15 -7.33
C PRO A 262 25.52 -8.15 -7.57
N ASP A 263 26.20 -8.60 -6.51
CA ASP A 263 27.28 -9.58 -6.56
C ASP A 263 26.78 -11.04 -6.64
N LEU A 264 25.46 -11.27 -6.64
CA LEU A 264 24.87 -12.61 -6.71
C LEU A 264 24.81 -13.08 -8.17
N GLU A 265 25.71 -13.98 -8.56
CA GLU A 265 25.79 -14.49 -9.94
C GLU A 265 24.71 -15.53 -10.28
N LYS A 266 24.29 -16.33 -9.29
CA LYS A 266 23.36 -17.46 -9.45
C LYS A 266 22.52 -17.64 -8.20
N ILE A 267 21.26 -18.03 -8.35
CA ILE A 267 20.36 -18.33 -7.23
C ILE A 267 19.45 -19.50 -7.58
N LYS A 268 19.08 -20.28 -6.56
CA LYS A 268 17.97 -21.21 -6.60
C LYS A 268 16.83 -20.71 -5.72
N VAL A 269 15.63 -20.60 -6.28
CA VAL A 269 14.42 -20.26 -5.54
C VAL A 269 13.46 -21.45 -5.57
N GLN A 270 12.88 -21.79 -4.43
CA GLN A 270 11.97 -22.93 -4.27
C GLN A 270 10.67 -22.51 -3.60
N ILE A 271 9.54 -23.01 -4.10
CA ILE A 271 8.21 -22.79 -3.52
C ILE A 271 7.49 -24.12 -3.39
N GLU A 272 7.09 -24.47 -2.17
CA GLU A 272 6.26 -25.64 -1.91
C GLU A 272 4.78 -25.35 -2.14
N SER A 273 4.09 -26.31 -2.74
CA SER A 273 2.63 -26.29 -2.87
C SER A 273 2.07 -27.64 -2.42
N HIS A 274 1.46 -27.67 -1.23
CA HIS A 274 0.80 -28.87 -0.73
C HIS A 274 -0.51 -29.15 -1.48
N TYR A 275 -1.15 -28.13 -2.05
CA TYR A 275 -2.33 -28.34 -2.89
C TYR A 275 -2.01 -29.16 -4.14
N GLU A 276 -0.89 -28.84 -4.79
CA GLU A 276 -0.43 -29.53 -6.00
C GLU A 276 0.50 -30.74 -5.70
N GLN A 277 0.88 -30.95 -4.42
CA GLN A 277 1.87 -31.95 -3.99
C GLN A 277 3.20 -31.83 -4.75
N LYS A 278 3.67 -30.60 -4.98
CA LYS A 278 4.88 -30.29 -5.75
C LYS A 278 5.77 -29.27 -5.05
N VAL A 279 7.07 -29.37 -5.29
CA VAL A 279 8.06 -28.32 -5.05
C VAL A 279 8.44 -27.71 -6.40
N TYR A 280 8.06 -26.46 -6.63
CA TYR A 280 8.49 -25.72 -7.81
C TYR A 280 9.85 -25.10 -7.53
N SER A 281 10.79 -25.20 -8.47
CA SER A 281 12.10 -24.58 -8.32
C SER A 281 12.58 -23.91 -9.59
N CYS A 282 13.33 -22.81 -9.42
CA CYS A 282 14.06 -22.16 -10.48
C CYS A 282 15.51 -21.98 -10.02
N GLU A 283 16.45 -22.51 -10.79
CA GLU A 283 17.88 -22.29 -10.58
C GLU A 283 18.46 -21.63 -11.84
N ILE A 284 18.94 -20.40 -11.70
CA ILE A 284 19.28 -19.56 -12.85
C ILE A 284 20.42 -18.59 -12.54
N GLU A 285 21.21 -18.27 -13.56
CA GLU A 285 22.26 -17.25 -13.52
C GLU A 285 21.71 -15.87 -13.90
N ILE A 286 22.31 -14.82 -13.32
CA ILE A 286 21.85 -13.43 -13.51
C ILE A 286 21.79 -13.04 -14.98
N GLU A 287 22.85 -13.31 -15.76
CA GLU A 287 22.92 -12.96 -17.18
C GLU A 287 21.84 -13.67 -18.00
N THR A 288 21.54 -14.93 -17.66
CA THR A 288 20.48 -15.70 -18.32
C THR A 288 19.12 -15.06 -18.07
N LEU A 289 18.84 -14.67 -16.81
CA LEU A 289 17.58 -14.03 -16.49
C LEU A 289 17.46 -12.63 -17.09
N GLU A 290 18.52 -11.81 -17.04
CA GLU A 290 18.55 -10.48 -17.67
C GLU A 290 18.28 -10.54 -19.17
N ASN A 291 18.87 -11.51 -19.87
CA ASN A 291 18.64 -11.73 -21.29
C ASN A 291 17.20 -12.18 -21.58
N PHE A 292 16.61 -13.00 -20.72
CA PHE A 292 15.22 -13.43 -20.85
C PHE A 292 14.23 -12.28 -20.66
N ILE A 293 14.38 -11.49 -19.59
CA ILE A 293 13.45 -10.38 -19.28
C ILE A 293 13.76 -9.09 -20.05
N GLY A 294 14.95 -8.97 -20.67
CA GLY A 294 15.38 -7.77 -21.37
C GLY A 294 15.70 -6.58 -20.47
N VAL A 295 16.08 -6.82 -19.21
CA VAL A 295 16.33 -5.77 -18.19
C VAL A 295 17.59 -6.11 -17.40
N LYS A 296 18.45 -5.11 -17.19
CA LYS A 296 19.61 -5.21 -16.31
C LYS A 296 19.22 -5.02 -14.84
N PHE A 297 19.58 -5.95 -13.96
CA PHE A 297 19.25 -5.89 -12.54
C PHE A 297 19.94 -4.72 -11.82
N GLU A 298 21.12 -4.33 -12.28
CA GLU A 298 21.80 -3.11 -11.83
C GLU A 298 20.90 -1.87 -11.97
N LYS A 299 20.14 -1.76 -13.07
CA LYS A 299 19.17 -0.68 -13.25
C LYS A 299 18.01 -0.77 -12.26
N LEU A 300 17.58 -1.98 -11.91
CA LEU A 300 16.52 -2.20 -10.91
C LEU A 300 17.02 -1.90 -9.48
N HIS A 301 18.29 -2.16 -9.19
CA HIS A 301 18.96 -1.86 -7.93
C HIS A 301 19.05 -0.34 -7.68
N GLN A 302 19.29 0.43 -8.74
CA GLN A 302 19.46 1.89 -8.63
C GLN A 302 18.21 2.65 -8.17
N SER A 303 17.02 2.13 -8.45
CA SER A 303 15.76 2.80 -8.09
C SER A 303 14.59 1.83 -7.95
N ILE A 304 13.86 1.95 -6.84
CA ILE A 304 12.58 1.29 -6.59
C ILE A 304 11.55 1.64 -7.67
N LYS A 305 11.64 2.82 -8.29
CA LYS A 305 10.76 3.17 -9.42
C LYS A 305 10.98 2.24 -10.61
N ASN A 306 12.24 1.91 -10.94
CA ASN A 306 12.55 0.95 -11.99
C ASN A 306 12.03 -0.44 -11.64
N TRP A 307 12.17 -0.84 -10.37
CA TRP A 307 11.61 -2.11 -9.87
C TRP A 307 10.08 -2.18 -10.03
N ARG A 308 9.35 -1.11 -9.69
CA ARG A 308 7.89 -1.05 -9.85
C ARG A 308 7.47 -1.16 -11.31
N ILE A 309 8.16 -0.44 -12.20
CA ILE A 309 7.92 -0.53 -13.65
C ILE A 309 8.15 -1.96 -14.14
N PHE A 310 9.24 -2.59 -13.70
CA PHE A 310 9.53 -3.98 -14.01
C PHE A 310 8.41 -4.91 -13.55
N LEU A 311 7.97 -4.83 -12.30
CA LEU A 311 6.85 -5.65 -11.79
C LEU A 311 5.56 -5.44 -12.60
N GLY A 312 5.26 -4.19 -12.98
CA GLY A 312 4.10 -3.88 -13.82
C GLY A 312 4.19 -4.44 -15.24
N SER A 313 5.41 -4.71 -15.74
CA SER A 313 5.64 -5.31 -17.05
C SER A 313 5.46 -6.84 -17.06
N ILE A 314 5.50 -7.49 -15.90
CA ILE A 314 5.32 -8.95 -15.77
C ILE A 314 3.86 -9.29 -16.07
N ASN A 315 3.63 -9.83 -17.26
CA ASN A 315 2.32 -10.30 -17.72
C ASN A 315 2.26 -11.83 -17.80
N LYS A 316 1.06 -12.35 -18.06
CA LYS A 316 0.78 -13.79 -18.11
C LYS A 316 1.62 -14.55 -19.13
N SER A 317 1.96 -13.93 -20.27
CA SER A 317 2.80 -14.55 -21.30
C SER A 317 4.21 -14.76 -20.78
N ILE A 318 4.84 -13.69 -20.27
CA ILE A 318 6.21 -13.74 -19.74
C ILE A 318 6.33 -14.79 -18.63
N VAL A 319 5.35 -14.87 -17.72
CA VAL A 319 5.35 -15.86 -16.64
C VAL A 319 5.30 -17.30 -17.18
N LYS A 320 4.50 -17.56 -18.22
CA LYS A 320 4.43 -18.89 -18.85
C LYS A 320 5.71 -19.24 -19.59
N ASP A 321 6.22 -18.32 -20.40
CA ASP A 321 7.46 -18.51 -21.16
C ASP A 321 8.66 -18.74 -20.21
N PHE A 322 8.67 -18.06 -19.06
CA PHE A 322 9.64 -18.27 -18.00
C PHE A 322 9.52 -19.67 -17.38
N ALA A 323 8.29 -20.07 -17.06
CA ALA A 323 8.02 -21.37 -16.44
C ALA A 323 8.44 -22.53 -17.34
N GLU A 324 8.10 -22.48 -18.63
CA GLU A 324 8.45 -23.51 -19.60
C GLU A 324 9.96 -23.70 -19.76
N LYS A 325 10.75 -22.64 -19.57
CA LYS A 325 12.20 -22.66 -19.78
C LYS A 325 13.01 -22.95 -18.53
N TYR A 326 12.58 -22.43 -17.37
CA TYR A 326 13.46 -22.32 -16.20
C TYR A 326 12.86 -22.87 -14.91
N ILE A 327 11.60 -23.30 -14.93
CA ILE A 327 10.97 -23.89 -13.74
C ILE A 327 10.94 -25.41 -13.89
N SER A 328 11.54 -26.08 -12.91
CA SER A 328 11.37 -27.52 -12.68
C SER A 328 10.42 -27.74 -11.52
N TYR A 329 9.85 -28.94 -11.43
CA TYR A 329 9.10 -29.36 -10.27
C TYR A 329 9.42 -30.80 -9.90
N GLU A 330 9.40 -31.06 -8.60
CA GLU A 330 9.55 -32.39 -8.02
C GLU A 330 8.31 -32.71 -7.17
N PRO A 331 7.90 -33.99 -7.07
CA PRO A 331 6.87 -34.38 -6.11
C PRO A 331 7.29 -33.98 -4.69
N LEU A 332 6.34 -33.51 -3.87
CA LEU A 332 6.60 -33.23 -2.47
C LEU A 332 6.88 -34.57 -1.76
N GLU A 333 8.06 -34.73 -1.16
CA GLU A 333 8.37 -35.90 -0.33
C GLU A 333 7.48 -35.89 0.91
N THR A 334 6.60 -36.88 1.00
CA THR A 334 5.64 -37.08 2.10
C THR A 334 6.27 -37.63 3.36
#